data_AF-A0A964DZY3-F1
#
_entry.id   AF-A0A964DZY3-F1
#
_cell.length_a   1.000
_cell.length_b   1.000
_cell.length_c   1.000
_cell.angle_alpha   90.00
_cell.angle_beta   90.00
_cell.angle_gamma   90.00
#
_symmetry.space_group_name_H-M   'P 1'
#
loop_
_entity.id
_entity.type
_entity.pdbx_description
1 polymer ?
#
loop_
_entity_poly.entity_id
_entity_poly.type
_entity_poly.pdbx_seq_one_letter_code
_entity_poly.pdbx_strand_id
1 'polypeptide(L)'
;MLAEFLKWWIRQWLTILPFLSRFKSGGQSVGVTIELQSVRHYHDKSMEIAGIGSGIVVLPFNADGLAQLRALPGVKQTPLRLSLPAGTILERKVSLPVAVERDLAQLLHYEMNRLTPFAPADVFWDWMIAGQDRRLGKLDIRLRLARRDVIAPILDALQSAGLHADCLENGGDEADAPRRRIRLASEKARRPIGSPVRVTAFAACGVLFAILCVTPFLRQQMQLSAVGERIAALQPAVAAASALRRAIESDAESNVVLRVERGIAGDPLQALAAVTDALPDDTWLTDLTLQQRVLHLGGESHAAAQLIGRLAAVSLVADPAFAAPVTSDTDRHADIFAISAEIRP
;
A
#
# COMPACT_ATOMS: atom_id res chain seq x y z
N MET A 1 9.62 -8.78 11.41
CA MET A 1 9.70 -8.10 10.10
C MET A 1 9.19 -6.65 10.13
N LEU A 2 8.04 -6.35 10.76
CA LEU A 2 7.51 -4.98 10.87
C LEU A 2 8.41 -3.98 11.64
N ALA A 3 9.09 -4.43 12.70
CA ALA A 3 9.98 -3.57 13.50
C ALA A 3 11.25 -3.13 12.75
N GLU A 4 11.81 -4.00 11.91
CA GLU A 4 12.94 -3.70 11.02
C GLU A 4 12.54 -2.69 9.94
N PHE A 5 11.36 -2.87 9.35
CA PHE A 5 10.78 -1.94 8.37
C PHE A 5 10.55 -0.54 8.96
N LEU A 6 9.99 -0.45 10.17
CA LEU A 6 9.78 0.82 10.87
C LEU A 6 11.10 1.54 11.20
N LYS A 7 12.13 0.81 11.66
CA LYS A 7 13.46 1.38 11.89
C LYS A 7 14.10 1.90 10.61
N TRP A 8 14.00 1.14 9.52
CA TRP A 8 14.50 1.53 8.21
C TRP A 8 13.75 2.76 7.65
N TRP A 9 12.43 2.78 7.76
CA TRP A 9 11.58 3.88 7.29
C TRP A 9 11.87 5.20 8.03
N ILE A 10 12.02 5.14 9.35
CA ILE A 10 12.40 6.30 10.18
C ILE A 10 13.78 6.82 9.76
N ARG A 11 14.73 5.92 9.48
CA ARG A 11 16.07 6.28 9.02
C ARG A 11 16.06 6.95 7.64
N GLN A 12 15.19 6.51 6.72
CA GLN A 12 15.04 7.12 5.39
C GLN A 12 14.41 8.51 5.43
N TRP A 13 13.45 8.73 6.32
CA TRP A 13 12.88 10.06 6.55
C TRP A 13 13.90 11.03 7.17
N LEU A 14 14.72 10.55 8.11
CA LEU A 14 15.80 11.34 8.71
C LEU A 14 16.88 11.74 7.69
N THR A 15 17.10 10.97 6.64
CA THR A 15 18.03 11.33 5.55
C THR A 15 17.51 12.41 4.60
N ILE A 16 16.20 12.69 4.58
CA ILE A 16 15.59 13.73 3.73
C ILE A 16 15.57 15.11 4.44
N LEU A 17 15.69 15.15 5.77
CA LEU A 17 15.76 16.40 6.56
C LEU A 17 16.83 17.42 6.11
N PRO A 18 18.08 17.04 5.74
CA PRO A 18 19.09 18.01 5.32
C PRO A 18 18.85 18.63 3.93
N PHE A 19 17.89 18.12 3.13
CA PHE A 19 17.56 18.71 1.83
C PHE A 19 16.53 19.86 1.95
N LEU A 20 15.68 19.82 2.96
CA LEU A 20 14.69 20.87 3.23
C LEU A 20 15.30 22.16 3.79
N SER A 21 16.54 22.12 4.30
CA SER A 21 17.32 23.32 4.65
C SER A 21 18.01 23.98 3.46
N ARG A 22 18.13 23.30 2.31
CA ARG A 22 18.64 23.89 1.05
C ARG A 22 17.55 24.66 0.29
N PHE A 23 16.29 24.29 0.46
CA PHE A 23 15.13 24.98 -0.11
C PHE A 23 14.64 26.14 0.77
N LYS A 24 15.53 27.10 1.08
CA LYS A 24 15.19 28.48 1.53
C LYS A 24 16.46 29.33 1.70
N SER A 25 17.27 29.45 0.65
CA SER A 25 18.30 30.49 0.55
C SER A 25 18.00 31.47 -0.59
N GLY A 26 16.74 31.93 -0.65
CA GLY A 26 16.31 33.04 -1.50
C GLY A 26 15.18 33.88 -0.88
N GLY A 27 14.70 33.52 0.32
CA GLY A 27 13.68 34.29 1.02
C GLY A 27 14.34 35.44 1.77
N GLN A 28 13.99 36.67 1.42
CA GLN A 28 14.22 37.86 2.25
C GLN A 28 13.68 37.57 3.65
N SER A 29 14.55 37.14 4.56
CA SER A 29 14.21 37.05 5.96
C SER A 29 14.08 38.48 6.47
N VAL A 30 12.85 38.88 6.81
CA VAL A 30 12.55 40.11 7.55
C VAL A 30 13.40 40.06 8.82
N GLY A 31 14.40 40.93 8.88
CA GLY A 31 15.43 40.90 9.91
C GLY A 31 16.11 42.25 9.92
N VAL A 32 16.16 42.87 11.09
CA VAL A 32 16.81 44.17 11.31
C VAL A 32 18.27 44.01 10.93
N THR A 33 18.70 44.72 9.90
CA THR A 33 20.12 44.77 9.53
C THR A 33 20.68 46.08 10.03
N ILE A 34 21.69 46.02 10.89
CA ILE A 34 22.47 47.16 11.32
C ILE A 34 23.70 47.25 10.42
N GLU A 35 23.82 48.29 9.61
CA GLU A 35 25.03 48.58 8.85
C GLU A 35 25.89 49.60 9.56
N LEU A 36 27.14 49.22 9.82
CA LEU A 36 28.16 50.07 10.38
C LEU A 36 29.01 50.63 9.24
N GLN A 37 29.05 51.95 9.08
CA GLN A 37 29.80 52.60 8.00
C GLN A 37 31.32 52.62 8.27
N SER A 38 31.74 52.70 9.54
CA SER A 38 33.14 52.66 9.91
C SER A 38 33.36 51.97 11.25
N VAL A 39 34.48 51.24 11.37
CA VAL A 39 34.85 50.51 12.58
C VAL A 39 36.15 51.07 13.19
N ARG A 40 36.73 52.12 12.61
CA ARG A 40 38.14 52.46 12.84
C ARG A 40 38.44 53.30 14.10
N HIS A 41 37.48 53.97 14.74
CA HIS A 41 37.66 54.56 16.08
C HIS A 41 36.32 54.73 16.80
N TYR A 42 36.34 54.64 18.13
CA TYR A 42 35.16 54.55 19.02
C TYR A 42 34.29 55.82 19.08
N HIS A 43 34.62 56.89 18.35
CA HIS A 43 34.03 58.22 18.57
C HIS A 43 33.00 58.69 17.54
N ASP A 44 32.90 58.05 16.36
CA ASP A 44 31.92 58.47 15.34
C ASP A 44 31.43 57.26 14.54
N LYS A 45 30.43 56.58 15.10
CA LYS A 45 29.78 55.42 14.46
C LYS A 45 28.32 55.78 14.21
N SER A 46 27.96 55.89 12.94
CA SER A 46 26.57 55.92 12.46
C SER A 46 26.10 54.49 12.20
N MET A 47 24.83 54.24 12.49
CA MET A 47 24.18 52.94 12.34
C MET A 47 23.03 53.08 11.35
N GLU A 48 23.12 52.47 10.17
CA GLU A 48 22.00 52.43 9.23
C GLU A 48 21.17 51.17 9.48
N ILE A 49 19.87 51.31 9.71
CA ILE A 49 18.97 50.18 9.91
C ILE A 49 18.25 49.90 8.59
N ALA A 50 18.54 48.76 7.98
CA ALA A 50 17.73 48.21 6.90
C ALA A 50 16.75 47.14 7.47
N GLY A 51 15.52 47.57 7.75
CA GLY A 51 14.30 46.76 7.65
C GLY A 51 13.65 46.13 8.91
N ILE A 52 12.55 46.75 9.36
CA ILE A 52 11.25 46.09 9.67
C ILE A 52 10.21 46.85 8.85
N GLY A 53 9.80 46.31 7.70
CA GLY A 53 9.12 47.11 6.67
C GLY A 53 10.13 47.94 5.87
N SER A 54 9.80 48.27 4.63
CA SER A 54 10.67 48.86 3.59
C SER A 54 11.13 50.30 3.87
N GLY A 55 11.86 50.53 4.97
CA GLY A 55 12.47 51.82 5.32
C GLY A 55 13.90 51.64 5.84
N ILE A 56 14.81 52.52 5.40
CA ILE A 56 16.14 52.68 5.99
C ILE A 56 16.04 53.76 7.07
N VAL A 57 16.40 53.43 8.31
CA VAL A 57 16.44 54.39 9.42
C VAL A 57 17.87 54.53 9.89
N VAL A 58 18.46 55.72 9.74
CA VAL A 58 19.82 55.99 10.22
C VAL A 58 19.74 56.48 11.66
N LEU A 59 20.34 55.74 12.59
CA LEU A 59 20.44 56.09 14.00
C LEU A 59 21.92 56.27 14.39
N PRO A 60 22.24 57.14 15.36
CA PRO A 60 23.58 57.17 15.93
C PRO A 60 23.88 55.87 16.69
N PHE A 61 25.11 55.35 16.61
CA PHE A 61 25.54 54.21 17.44
C PHE A 61 25.95 54.69 18.83
N ASN A 62 24.98 55.18 19.59
CA ASN A 62 25.14 55.62 20.97
C ASN A 62 23.97 55.08 21.84
N ALA A 63 23.99 55.38 23.14
CA ALA A 63 22.93 54.93 24.06
C ALA A 63 21.52 55.33 23.59
N ASP A 64 21.36 56.54 23.06
CA ASP A 64 20.08 57.07 22.59
C ASP A 64 19.57 56.36 21.33
N GLY A 65 20.45 56.15 20.35
CA GLY A 65 20.10 55.44 19.12
C GLY A 65 19.83 53.95 19.36
N LEU A 66 20.54 53.31 20.29
CA LEU A 66 20.23 51.94 20.71
C LEU A 66 18.90 51.85 21.48
N ALA A 67 18.56 52.86 22.28
CA ALA A 67 17.27 52.95 22.95
C ALA A 67 16.12 53.13 21.94
N GLN A 68 16.32 53.98 20.92
CA GLN A 68 15.37 54.14 19.81
C GLN A 68 15.19 52.85 19.01
N LEU A 69 16.29 52.14 18.70
CA LEU A 69 16.23 50.83 18.05
C LEU A 69 15.42 49.83 18.88
N ARG A 70 15.63 49.79 20.19
CA ARG A 70 14.88 48.89 21.10
C ARG A 70 13.40 49.24 21.19
N ALA A 71 13.04 50.51 21.01
CA ALA A 71 11.66 50.99 21.05
C ALA A 71 10.87 50.64 19.77
N LEU A 72 11.55 50.29 18.68
CA LEU A 72 10.89 49.90 17.43
C LEU A 72 10.09 48.58 17.62
N PRO A 73 8.85 48.51 17.09
CA PRO A 73 7.99 47.34 17.25
C PRO A 73 8.60 46.12 16.55
N GLY A 74 8.64 44.98 17.25
CA GLY A 74 9.09 43.70 16.69
C GLY A 74 10.61 43.45 16.74
N VAL A 75 11.45 44.44 17.06
CA VAL A 75 12.93 44.26 17.12
C VAL A 75 13.35 43.17 18.10
N LYS A 76 12.73 43.11 19.29
CA LYS A 76 13.04 42.08 20.30
C LYS A 76 12.68 40.64 19.88
N GLN A 77 11.78 40.49 18.91
CA GLN A 77 11.29 39.18 18.44
C GLN A 77 11.88 38.78 17.09
N THR A 78 12.64 39.69 16.47
CA THR A 78 13.19 39.55 15.12
C THR A 78 14.70 39.33 15.24
N PRO A 79 15.30 38.41 14.44
CA PRO A 79 16.74 38.22 14.48
C PRO A 79 17.47 39.49 14.05
N LEU A 80 18.46 39.91 14.84
CA LEU A 80 19.26 41.11 14.62
C LEU A 80 20.56 40.73 13.90
N ARG A 81 20.77 41.32 12.73
CA ARG A 81 21.96 41.07 11.91
C ARG A 81 22.86 42.28 11.91
N LEU A 82 24.14 42.07 12.17
CA LEU A 82 25.14 43.12 12.18
C LEU A 82 25.94 43.09 10.88
N SER A 83 25.66 44.02 9.98
CA SER A 83 26.41 44.28 8.75
C SER A 83 27.62 45.16 9.04
N LEU A 84 28.81 44.64 8.74
CA LEU A 84 30.10 45.27 9.01
C LEU A 84 30.70 45.86 7.73
N PRO A 85 31.49 46.94 7.78
CA PRO A 85 32.12 47.49 6.58
C PRO A 85 32.96 46.44 5.84
N ALA A 86 33.07 46.61 4.52
CA ALA A 86 33.87 45.76 3.66
C ALA A 86 35.29 45.55 4.22
N GLY A 87 35.71 44.29 4.30
CA GLY A 87 37.03 43.90 4.80
C GLY A 87 37.11 43.56 6.28
N THR A 88 36.02 43.71 7.05
CA THR A 88 35.98 43.30 8.47
C THR A 88 35.87 41.77 8.62
N ILE A 89 35.19 41.11 7.69
CA ILE A 89 35.09 39.64 7.63
C ILE A 89 36.07 39.10 6.58
N LEU A 90 37.09 38.39 7.08
CA LEU A 90 38.08 37.70 6.27
C LEU A 90 37.56 36.31 5.88
N GLU A 91 37.85 35.87 4.66
CA GLU A 91 37.53 34.51 4.18
C GLU A 91 38.79 33.83 3.65
N ARG A 92 39.01 32.57 4.03
CA ARG A 92 40.11 31.74 3.57
C ARG A 92 39.58 30.40 3.08
N LYS A 93 40.03 29.97 1.90
CA LYS A 93 39.76 28.62 1.39
C LYS A 93 40.78 27.65 1.99
N VAL A 94 40.31 26.55 2.56
CA VAL A 94 41.15 25.51 3.17
C VAL A 94 40.72 24.16 2.61
N SER A 95 41.69 23.32 2.26
CA SER A 95 41.44 21.94 1.80
C SER A 95 41.92 20.96 2.85
N LEU A 96 41.04 20.06 3.28
CA LEU A 96 41.25 19.11 4.38
C LEU A 96 40.92 17.68 3.92
N PRO A 97 41.42 16.64 4.60
CA PRO A 97 40.99 15.27 4.32
C PRO A 97 39.50 15.07 4.67
N VAL A 98 38.76 14.32 3.84
CA VAL A 98 37.33 14.00 4.08
C VAL A 98 37.09 13.31 5.41
N ALA A 99 38.06 12.55 5.92
CA ALA A 99 37.98 11.85 7.20
C ALA A 99 37.66 12.80 8.38
N VAL A 100 38.00 14.08 8.28
CA VAL A 100 37.83 15.07 9.36
C VAL A 100 36.47 15.77 9.33
N GLU A 101 35.54 15.38 8.44
CA GLU A 101 34.21 15.99 8.35
C GLU A 101 33.43 15.94 9.68
N ARG A 102 33.58 14.84 10.46
CA ARG A 102 32.86 14.64 11.72
C ARG A 102 33.35 15.54 12.86
N ASP A 103 34.66 15.78 12.91
CA ASP A 103 35.33 16.52 14.00
C ASP A 103 35.91 17.87 13.51
N LEU A 104 35.35 18.40 12.43
CA LEU A 104 35.86 19.57 11.72
C LEU A 104 35.96 20.81 12.62
N ALA A 105 35.00 21.00 13.52
CA ALA A 105 35.00 22.12 14.47
C ALA A 105 36.21 22.07 15.41
N GLN A 106 36.52 20.89 15.94
CA GLN A 106 37.63 20.68 16.85
C GLN A 106 38.96 20.83 16.10
N LEU A 107 39.09 20.24 14.91
CA LEU A 107 40.28 20.42 14.07
C LEU A 107 40.52 21.90 13.75
N LEU A 108 39.49 22.62 13.30
CA LEU A 108 39.61 24.04 12.96
C LEU A 108 39.99 24.89 14.17
N HIS A 109 39.51 24.54 15.36
CA HIS A 109 39.90 25.21 16.59
C HIS A 109 41.41 25.06 16.88
N TYR A 110 41.96 23.85 16.75
CA TYR A 110 43.39 23.60 17.01
C TYR A 110 44.30 24.11 15.88
N GLU A 111 43.88 23.96 14.63
CA GLU A 111 44.64 24.38 13.45
C GLU A 111 44.47 25.89 13.16
N MET A 112 43.69 26.63 13.97
CA MET A 112 43.41 28.04 13.73
C MET A 112 44.67 28.89 13.58
N ASN A 113 45.66 28.70 14.46
CA ASN A 113 46.94 29.44 14.47
C ASN A 113 47.83 29.07 13.28
N ARG A 114 47.62 27.89 12.69
CA ARG A 114 48.36 27.42 11.51
C ARG A 114 47.69 27.90 10.23
N LEU A 115 46.37 27.94 10.22
CA LEU A 115 45.56 28.36 9.08
C LEU A 115 45.48 29.89 8.96
N THR A 116 45.62 30.61 10.07
CA THR A 116 45.44 32.05 10.17
C THR A 116 46.42 32.65 11.19
N PRO A 117 46.78 33.95 11.08
CA PRO A 117 47.64 34.61 12.07
C PRO A 117 46.92 34.94 13.39
N PHE A 118 45.74 34.36 13.66
CA PHE A 118 44.91 34.68 14.81
C PHE A 118 44.69 33.45 15.70
N ALA A 119 44.62 33.67 17.01
CA ALA A 119 44.22 32.64 17.96
C ALA A 119 42.70 32.40 17.91
N PRO A 120 42.21 31.17 18.18
CA PRO A 120 40.78 30.89 18.17
C PRO A 120 40.00 31.67 19.24
N ALA A 121 40.68 32.11 20.31
CA ALA A 121 40.11 32.98 21.33
C ALA A 121 39.91 34.43 20.83
N ASP A 122 40.76 34.90 19.92
CA ASP A 122 40.81 36.29 19.47
C ASP A 122 39.93 36.57 18.25
N VAL A 123 39.20 35.57 17.76
CA VAL A 123 38.33 35.70 16.58
C VAL A 123 36.97 35.07 16.80
N PHE A 124 35.97 35.69 16.19
CA PHE A 124 34.72 35.02 15.86
C PHE A 124 34.91 34.31 14.52
N TRP A 125 34.53 33.04 14.45
CA TRP A 125 34.76 32.23 13.26
C TRP A 125 33.59 31.29 12.96
N ASP A 126 33.41 31.01 11.68
CA ASP A 126 32.42 30.08 11.15
C ASP A 126 32.97 29.46 9.85
N TRP A 127 32.44 28.32 9.43
CA TRP A 127 32.90 27.63 8.22
C TRP A 127 31.75 27.15 7.36
N MET A 128 32.03 27.01 6.06
CA MET A 128 31.09 26.44 5.10
C MET A 128 31.81 25.43 4.22
N ILE A 129 31.20 24.26 4.03
CA ILE A 129 31.69 23.26 3.08
C ILE A 129 31.40 23.77 1.67
N ALA A 130 32.46 24.02 0.90
CA ALA A 130 32.39 24.49 -0.48
C ALA A 130 32.33 23.33 -1.49
N GLY A 131 32.92 22.18 -1.15
CA GLY A 131 32.92 20.99 -1.99
C GLY A 131 33.49 19.78 -1.26
N GLN A 132 33.08 18.58 -1.67
CA GLN A 132 33.60 17.33 -1.15
C GLN A 132 33.88 16.37 -2.31
N ASP A 133 35.12 15.92 -2.43
CA ASP A 133 35.51 14.87 -3.37
C ASP A 133 35.89 13.60 -2.60
N ARG A 134 34.98 12.62 -2.60
CA ARG A 134 35.18 11.33 -1.93
C ARG A 134 36.16 10.41 -2.66
N ARG A 135 36.39 10.61 -3.96
CA ARG A 135 37.35 9.81 -4.73
C ARG A 135 38.78 10.24 -4.44
N LEU A 136 38.99 11.56 -4.35
CA LEU A 136 40.30 12.14 -4.02
C LEU A 136 40.52 12.32 -2.50
N GLY A 137 39.51 12.03 -1.68
CA GLY A 137 39.59 12.17 -0.22
C GLY A 137 39.73 13.62 0.26
N LYS A 138 39.27 14.61 -0.53
CA LYS A 138 39.41 16.04 -0.24
C LYS A 138 38.09 16.70 0.14
N LEU A 139 38.15 17.59 1.14
CA LEU A 139 37.07 18.40 1.65
C LEU A 139 37.51 19.87 1.57
N ASP A 140 36.86 20.63 0.71
CA ASP A 140 37.13 22.05 0.55
C ASP A 140 36.14 22.87 1.38
N ILE A 141 36.68 23.73 2.22
CA ILE A 141 35.92 24.61 3.11
C ILE A 141 36.30 26.08 2.90
N ARG A 142 35.36 26.96 3.23
CA ARG A 142 35.59 28.39 3.39
C ARG A 142 35.51 28.73 4.87
N LEU A 143 36.65 29.08 5.45
CA LEU A 143 36.77 29.56 6.83
C LEU A 143 36.58 31.08 6.83
N ARG A 144 35.67 31.58 7.66
CA ARG A 144 35.38 33.02 7.80
C ARG A 144 35.74 33.47 9.20
N LEU A 145 36.40 34.62 9.31
CA LEU A 145 36.92 35.14 10.58
C LEU A 145 36.62 36.64 10.71
N ALA A 146 36.29 37.07 11.92
CA ALA A 146 36.22 38.47 12.31
C ALA A 146 36.95 38.64 13.65
N ARG A 147 37.76 39.69 13.79
CA ARG A 147 38.55 39.89 15.00
C ARG A 147 37.66 40.23 16.19
N ARG A 148 37.90 39.58 17.33
CA ARG A 148 37.12 39.76 18.55
C ARG A 148 37.31 41.16 19.14
N ASP A 149 38.53 41.69 19.16
CA ASP A 149 38.82 43.03 19.69
C ASP A 149 38.05 44.15 18.99
N VAL A 150 37.78 43.97 17.70
CA VAL A 150 37.02 44.90 16.88
C VAL A 150 35.51 44.78 17.10
N ILE A 151 35.01 43.54 17.23
CA ILE A 151 33.58 43.24 17.25
C ILE A 151 32.99 43.21 18.67
N ALA A 152 33.76 42.75 19.68
CA ALA A 152 33.29 42.62 21.05
C ALA A 152 32.72 43.93 21.64
N PRO A 153 33.37 45.11 21.48
CA PRO A 153 32.81 46.35 22.01
C PRO A 153 31.45 46.72 21.42
N ILE A 154 31.20 46.35 20.15
CA ILE A 154 29.92 46.57 19.47
C ILE A 154 28.85 45.62 20.03
N LEU A 155 29.22 44.36 20.26
CA LEU A 155 28.33 43.37 20.87
C LEU A 155 27.99 43.71 22.32
N ASP A 156 28.96 44.20 23.09
CA ASP A 156 28.77 44.62 24.47
C ASP A 156 27.85 45.84 24.57
N ALA A 157 27.97 46.80 23.64
CA ALA A 157 27.06 47.95 23.55
C ALA A 157 25.62 47.52 23.23
N LEU A 158 25.44 46.60 22.27
CA LEU A 158 24.13 46.01 21.96
C LEU A 158 23.55 45.27 23.16
N GLN A 159 24.37 44.45 23.84
CA GLN A 159 23.96 43.67 25.01
C GLN A 159 23.54 44.57 26.17
N SER A 160 24.27 45.67 26.41
CA SER A 160 23.93 46.66 27.43
C SER A 160 22.59 47.35 27.14
N ALA A 161 22.25 47.51 25.87
CA ALA A 161 20.94 47.98 25.43
C ALA A 161 19.84 46.90 25.47
N GLY A 162 20.16 45.64 25.83
CA GLY A 162 19.23 44.51 25.85
C GLY A 162 18.90 43.94 24.46
N LEU A 163 19.80 44.15 23.49
CA LEU A 163 19.74 43.61 22.14
C LEU A 163 20.84 42.55 21.98
N HIS A 164 20.59 41.54 21.15
CA HIS A 164 21.56 40.48 20.87
C HIS A 164 21.69 40.31 19.37
N ALA A 165 22.91 40.41 18.83
CA ALA A 165 23.18 40.12 17.43
C ALA A 165 23.27 38.60 17.21
N ASP A 166 22.56 38.10 16.21
CA ASP A 166 22.53 36.67 15.86
C ASP A 166 23.62 36.30 14.86
N CYS A 167 23.96 37.22 13.94
CA CYS A 167 25.04 37.01 13.00
C CYS A 167 25.72 38.30 12.57
N LEU A 168 26.99 38.15 12.18
CA LEU A 168 27.78 39.14 11.47
C LEU A 168 27.64 38.89 9.97
N GLU A 169 27.36 39.92 9.20
CA GLU A 169 27.38 39.91 7.74
C GLU A 169 28.37 40.96 7.22
N ASN A 170 28.91 40.76 6.03
CA ASN A 170 29.67 41.80 5.34
C ASN A 170 28.70 42.79 4.68
N GLY A 171 28.92 44.08 4.92
CA GLY A 171 28.27 45.23 4.32
C GLY A 171 28.84 45.54 2.95
N GLY A 172 27.96 46.04 2.09
CA GLY A 172 28.19 46.19 0.66
C GLY A 172 26.88 46.06 -0.10
N ASP A 173 26.55 47.10 -0.85
CA ASP A 173 25.33 47.24 -1.66
C ASP A 173 25.36 46.41 -2.96
N GLU A 174 26.40 45.59 -3.13
CA GLU A 174 26.58 44.78 -4.32
C GLU A 174 25.67 43.55 -4.24
N ALA A 175 24.51 43.64 -4.91
CA ALA A 175 23.46 42.63 -4.95
C ALA A 175 23.95 41.22 -5.36
N ASP A 176 25.16 41.12 -5.94
CA ASP A 176 25.75 39.89 -6.47
C ASP A 176 27.00 39.40 -5.70
N ALA A 177 27.48 40.15 -4.69
CA ALA A 177 28.63 39.71 -3.90
C ALA A 177 28.22 38.58 -2.92
N PRO A 178 29.02 37.50 -2.79
CA PRO A 178 28.69 36.41 -1.89
C PRO A 178 28.69 36.89 -0.43
N ARG A 179 27.51 36.96 0.18
CA ARG A 179 27.33 37.38 1.57
C ARG A 179 28.14 36.48 2.51
N ARG A 180 29.19 37.06 3.10
CA ARG A 180 30.00 36.41 4.14
C ARG A 180 29.28 36.55 5.46
N ARG A 181 28.90 35.42 6.05
CA ARG A 181 28.19 35.36 7.33
C ARG A 181 28.98 34.56 8.34
N ILE A 182 29.07 35.10 9.56
CA ILE A 182 29.56 34.41 10.74
C ILE A 182 28.40 34.38 11.74
N ARG A 183 27.95 33.17 12.11
CA ARG A 183 26.94 33.05 13.17
C ARG A 183 27.59 33.32 14.51
N LEU A 184 27.07 34.32 15.22
CA LEU A 184 27.45 34.55 16.60
C LEU A 184 26.66 33.53 17.40
N ALA A 185 27.27 32.38 17.66
CA ALA A 185 26.76 31.45 18.64
C ALA A 185 26.79 32.17 19.99
N SER A 186 25.73 32.92 20.31
CA SER A 186 25.37 33.09 21.70
C SER A 186 25.23 31.67 22.23
N GLU A 187 26.11 31.26 23.15
CA GLU A 187 26.00 29.97 23.85
C GLU A 187 24.60 29.78 24.46
N LYS A 188 23.85 30.87 24.66
CA LYS A 188 22.46 30.89 25.13
C LYS A 188 21.40 30.89 24.01
N ALA A 189 21.80 31.02 22.75
CA ALA A 189 20.92 30.98 21.58
C ALA A 189 21.22 29.82 20.64
N ARG A 190 21.65 28.67 21.17
CA ARG A 190 21.25 27.37 20.58
C ARG A 190 19.74 27.17 20.76
N ARG A 191 18.93 28.12 20.28
CA ARG A 191 17.55 27.81 19.94
C ARG A 191 17.65 26.96 18.68
N PRO A 192 17.26 25.68 18.71
CA PRO A 192 17.14 24.94 17.47
C PRO A 192 16.25 25.78 16.54
N ILE A 193 16.76 26.09 15.34
CA ILE A 193 15.98 26.67 14.24
C ILE A 193 15.03 25.57 13.75
N GLY A 194 14.02 25.36 14.58
CA GLY A 194 13.11 24.24 14.62
C GLY A 194 12.41 24.37 15.97
N SER A 195 11.38 25.21 16.03
CA SER A 195 10.60 25.31 17.27
C SER A 195 10.16 23.90 17.67
N PRO A 196 10.13 23.55 18.97
CA PRO A 196 9.60 22.27 19.40
C PRO A 196 8.17 22.09 18.86
N VAL A 197 7.43 23.18 18.62
CA VAL A 197 6.13 23.20 17.92
C VAL A 197 6.19 22.63 16.51
N ARG A 198 7.24 22.87 15.72
CA ARG A 198 7.36 22.28 14.38
C ARG A 198 7.74 20.80 14.44
N VAL A 199 8.60 20.41 15.37
CA VAL A 199 8.96 18.99 15.57
C VAL A 199 7.76 18.21 16.13
N THR A 200 7.01 18.77 17.08
CA THR A 200 5.78 18.17 17.59
C THR A 200 4.67 18.19 16.56
N ALA A 201 4.55 19.21 15.71
CA ALA A 201 3.58 19.23 14.61
C ALA A 201 3.90 18.18 13.54
N PHE A 202 5.18 18.02 13.14
CA PHE A 202 5.58 16.96 12.21
C PHE A 202 5.44 15.57 12.83
N ALA A 203 5.74 15.41 14.12
CA ALA A 203 5.48 14.17 14.85
C ALA A 203 3.98 13.86 14.93
N ALA A 204 3.14 14.85 15.22
CA ALA A 204 1.69 14.72 15.26
C ALA A 204 1.12 14.39 13.88
N CYS A 205 1.60 15.04 12.80
CA CYS A 205 1.25 14.70 11.43
C CYS A 205 1.70 13.29 11.05
N GLY A 206 2.88 12.85 11.50
CA GLY A 206 3.37 11.49 11.29
C GLY A 206 2.49 10.44 12.00
N VAL A 207 2.09 10.72 13.25
CA VAL A 207 1.16 9.86 14.00
C VAL A 207 -0.22 9.83 13.34
N LEU A 208 -0.75 10.98 12.91
CA LEU A 208 -2.02 11.07 12.16
C LEU A 208 -1.97 10.30 10.84
N PHE A 209 -0.86 10.38 10.10
CA PHE A 209 -0.67 9.63 8.86
C PHE A 209 -0.58 8.12 9.13
N ALA A 210 0.13 7.70 10.17
CA ALA A 210 0.18 6.30 10.58
C ALA A 210 -1.22 5.77 10.97
N ILE A 211 -2.01 6.56 11.72
CA ILE A 211 -3.41 6.24 12.02
C ILE A 211 -4.21 6.12 10.72
N LEU A 212 -4.08 7.08 9.79
CA LEU A 212 -4.82 7.07 8.53
C LEU A 212 -4.48 5.86 7.64
N CYS A 213 -3.24 5.36 7.67
CA CYS A 213 -2.84 4.16 6.93
C CYS A 213 -3.23 2.85 7.63
N VAL A 214 -3.17 2.81 8.96
CA VAL A 214 -3.43 1.58 9.75
C VAL A 214 -4.94 1.32 9.90
N THR A 215 -5.76 2.37 10.06
CA THR A 215 -7.22 2.25 10.24
C THR A 215 -7.97 1.51 9.12
N PRO A 216 -7.72 1.79 7.81
CA PRO A 216 -8.39 1.05 6.74
C PRO A 216 -7.99 -0.43 6.74
N PHE A 217 -6.76 -0.75 7.09
CA PHE A 217 -6.28 -2.13 7.13
C PHE A 217 -6.96 -2.95 8.23
N LEU A 218 -7.17 -2.38 9.42
CA LEU A 218 -7.94 -3.04 10.48
C LEU A 218 -9.42 -3.19 10.11
N ARG A 219 -10.03 -2.17 9.49
CA ARG A 219 -11.41 -2.27 9.00
C ARG A 219 -11.57 -3.37 7.95
N GLN A 220 -10.58 -3.52 7.08
CA GLN A 220 -10.58 -4.52 6.02
C GLN A 220 -10.46 -5.95 6.58
N GLN A 221 -9.68 -6.16 7.64
CA GLN A 221 -9.65 -7.46 8.34
C GLN A 221 -10.99 -7.82 9.00
N MET A 222 -11.68 -6.86 9.62
CA MET A 222 -12.99 -7.13 10.23
C MET A 222 -14.08 -7.42 9.18
N GLN A 223 -14.06 -6.73 8.03
CA GLN A 223 -15.00 -7.02 6.94
C GLN A 223 -14.80 -8.40 6.33
N LEU A 224 -13.56 -8.90 6.28
CA LEU A 224 -13.26 -10.25 5.80
C LEU A 224 -13.84 -11.33 6.73
N SER A 225 -13.78 -11.11 8.05
CA SER A 225 -14.37 -12.04 9.02
C SER A 225 -15.91 -12.08 8.94
N ALA A 226 -16.55 -10.92 8.76
CA ALA A 226 -18.01 -10.84 8.64
C ALA A 226 -18.55 -11.48 7.35
N VAL A 227 -17.77 -11.42 6.25
CA VAL A 227 -18.12 -12.13 5.01
C VAL A 227 -17.85 -13.63 5.15
N GLY A 228 -16.77 -14.02 5.83
CA GLY A 228 -16.47 -15.42 6.15
C GLY A 228 -17.58 -16.09 6.97
N GLU A 229 -18.10 -15.40 7.99
CA GLU A 229 -19.23 -15.91 8.79
C GLU A 229 -20.53 -16.05 7.98
N ARG A 230 -20.81 -15.11 7.07
CA ARG A 230 -22.00 -15.19 6.20
C ARG A 230 -21.91 -16.34 5.19
N ILE A 231 -20.71 -16.61 4.66
CA ILE A 231 -20.48 -17.76 3.77
C ILE A 231 -20.59 -19.07 4.57
N ALA A 232 -20.03 -19.12 5.78
CA ALA A 232 -20.12 -20.28 6.66
C ALA A 232 -21.58 -20.58 7.07
N ALA A 233 -22.39 -19.53 7.31
CA ALA A 233 -23.80 -19.68 7.66
C ALA A 233 -24.67 -20.20 6.50
N LEU A 234 -24.29 -19.95 5.24
CA LEU A 234 -25.05 -20.36 4.06
C LEU A 234 -24.65 -21.74 3.51
N GLN A 235 -23.45 -22.24 3.85
CA GLN A 235 -23.00 -23.59 3.48
C GLN A 235 -24.00 -24.71 3.82
N PRO A 236 -24.58 -24.80 5.03
CA PRO A 236 -25.50 -25.90 5.36
C PRO A 236 -26.79 -25.88 4.51
N ALA A 237 -27.30 -24.69 4.15
CA ALA A 237 -28.47 -24.56 3.29
C ALA A 237 -28.17 -24.97 1.84
N VAL A 238 -26.99 -24.62 1.31
CA VAL A 238 -26.53 -25.05 -0.02
C VAL A 238 -26.28 -26.56 -0.05
N ALA A 239 -25.72 -27.13 1.02
CA ALA A 239 -25.51 -28.56 1.14
C ALA A 239 -26.84 -29.32 1.10
N ALA A 240 -27.85 -28.88 1.85
CA ALA A 240 -29.20 -29.46 1.85
C ALA A 240 -29.87 -29.37 0.46
N ALA A 241 -29.79 -28.22 -0.22
CA ALA A 241 -30.33 -28.06 -1.57
C ALA A 241 -29.62 -28.96 -2.60
N SER A 242 -28.29 -29.11 -2.48
CA SER A 242 -27.51 -29.98 -3.37
C SER A 242 -27.79 -31.47 -3.14
N ALA A 243 -28.14 -31.85 -1.90
CA ALA A 243 -28.52 -33.22 -1.55
C ALA A 243 -29.90 -33.55 -2.10
N LEU A 244 -30.87 -32.64 -1.97
CA LEU A 244 -32.21 -32.81 -2.54
C LEU A 244 -32.17 -32.89 -4.06
N ARG A 245 -31.38 -32.04 -4.72
CA ARG A 245 -31.20 -32.10 -6.18
C ARG A 245 -30.60 -33.42 -6.64
N ARG A 246 -29.62 -33.96 -5.91
CA ARG A 246 -29.04 -35.28 -6.20
C ARG A 246 -30.04 -36.41 -6.02
N ALA A 247 -30.89 -36.36 -4.99
CA ALA A 247 -31.94 -37.35 -4.77
C ALA A 247 -32.99 -37.35 -5.89
N ILE A 248 -33.38 -36.16 -6.38
CA ILE A 248 -34.32 -36.05 -7.50
C ILE A 248 -33.70 -36.58 -8.79
N GLU A 249 -32.43 -36.29 -9.06
CA GLU A 249 -31.73 -36.79 -10.25
C GLU A 249 -31.59 -38.32 -10.22
N SER A 250 -31.26 -38.93 -9.07
CA SER A 250 -31.14 -40.38 -8.95
C SER A 250 -32.48 -41.12 -9.16
N ASP A 251 -33.59 -40.51 -8.75
CA ASP A 251 -34.94 -41.06 -8.99
C ASP A 251 -35.36 -40.89 -10.46
N ALA A 252 -34.95 -39.79 -11.10
CA ALA A 252 -35.22 -39.54 -12.51
C ALA A 252 -34.40 -40.47 -13.42
N GLU A 253 -33.10 -40.64 -13.14
CA GLU A 253 -32.21 -41.55 -13.89
C GLU A 253 -32.69 -43.00 -13.81
N SER A 254 -33.12 -43.47 -12.62
CA SER A 254 -33.65 -44.83 -12.45
C SER A 254 -34.90 -45.08 -13.32
N ASN A 255 -35.80 -44.10 -13.41
CA ASN A 255 -37.01 -44.22 -14.23
C ASN A 255 -36.74 -44.08 -15.74
N VAL A 256 -35.75 -43.27 -16.14
CA VAL A 256 -35.38 -43.10 -17.54
C VAL A 256 -34.69 -44.35 -18.08
N VAL A 257 -33.76 -44.95 -17.33
CA VAL A 257 -33.09 -46.20 -17.72
C VAL A 257 -34.09 -47.35 -17.87
N LEU A 258 -35.02 -47.50 -16.91
CA LEU A 258 -36.08 -48.51 -16.99
C LEU A 258 -37.03 -48.30 -18.19
N ARG A 259 -37.32 -47.04 -18.56
CA ARG A 259 -38.19 -46.74 -19.71
C ARG A 259 -37.48 -46.98 -21.05
N VAL A 260 -36.18 -46.71 -21.15
CA VAL A 260 -35.38 -47.00 -22.36
C VAL A 260 -35.24 -48.51 -22.57
N GLU A 261 -34.97 -49.28 -21.52
CA GLU A 261 -34.92 -50.75 -21.59
C GLU A 261 -36.26 -51.36 -22.01
N ARG A 262 -37.39 -50.91 -21.43
CA ARG A 262 -38.74 -51.37 -21.82
C ARG A 262 -39.08 -51.07 -23.27
N GLY A 263 -38.60 -49.94 -23.82
CA GLY A 263 -38.81 -49.59 -25.22
C GLY A 263 -38.10 -50.54 -26.20
N ILE A 264 -36.95 -51.10 -25.80
CA ILE A 264 -36.13 -52.00 -26.63
C ILE A 264 -36.59 -53.46 -26.49
N ALA A 265 -36.91 -53.91 -25.27
CA ALA A 265 -37.25 -55.31 -25.00
C ALA A 265 -38.75 -55.66 -25.16
N GLY A 266 -39.63 -54.65 -25.16
CA GLY A 266 -41.10 -54.83 -25.04
C GLY A 266 -41.55 -54.86 -23.58
N ASP A 267 -42.77 -54.42 -23.28
CA ASP A 267 -43.32 -54.45 -21.91
C ASP A 267 -43.80 -55.88 -21.56
N PRO A 268 -43.09 -56.59 -20.64
CA PRO A 268 -43.42 -57.97 -20.32
C PRO A 268 -44.79 -58.13 -19.64
N LEU A 269 -45.25 -57.11 -18.90
CA LEU A 269 -46.55 -57.17 -18.23
C LEU A 269 -47.69 -56.99 -19.22
N GLN A 270 -47.50 -56.11 -20.22
CA GLN A 270 -48.47 -55.91 -21.28
C GLN A 270 -48.55 -57.14 -22.20
N ALA A 271 -47.41 -57.75 -22.52
CA ALA A 271 -47.33 -58.99 -23.26
C ALA A 271 -48.06 -60.14 -22.54
N LEU A 272 -47.78 -60.31 -21.25
CA LEU A 272 -48.41 -61.33 -20.42
C LEU A 272 -49.92 -61.13 -20.35
N ALA A 273 -50.40 -59.91 -20.10
CA ALA A 273 -51.82 -59.60 -20.05
C ALA A 273 -52.54 -59.91 -21.38
N ALA A 274 -51.92 -59.53 -22.51
CA ALA A 274 -52.48 -59.80 -23.83
C ALA A 274 -52.57 -61.30 -24.15
N VAL A 275 -51.60 -62.09 -23.69
CA VAL A 275 -51.60 -63.55 -23.84
C VAL A 275 -52.66 -64.19 -22.95
N THR A 276 -52.79 -63.75 -21.70
CA THR A 276 -53.82 -64.28 -20.78
C THR A 276 -55.24 -63.96 -21.25
N ASP A 277 -55.46 -62.81 -21.89
CA ASP A 277 -56.78 -62.44 -22.43
C ASP A 277 -57.15 -63.22 -23.70
N ALA A 278 -56.15 -63.64 -24.49
CA ALA A 278 -56.36 -64.29 -25.78
C ALA A 278 -56.46 -65.82 -25.69
N LEU A 279 -55.86 -66.42 -24.66
CA LEU A 279 -55.85 -67.86 -24.45
C LEU A 279 -57.16 -68.34 -23.81
N PRO A 280 -57.77 -69.42 -24.30
CA PRO A 280 -58.93 -70.02 -23.68
C PRO A 280 -58.57 -70.79 -22.39
N ASP A 281 -59.54 -70.94 -21.50
CA ASP A 281 -59.38 -71.58 -20.18
C ASP A 281 -58.97 -73.07 -20.25
N ASP A 282 -59.04 -73.69 -21.43
CA ASP A 282 -58.65 -75.07 -21.73
C ASP A 282 -57.21 -75.20 -22.27
N THR A 283 -56.40 -74.16 -22.12
CA THR A 283 -55.00 -74.09 -22.57
C THR A 283 -54.06 -73.76 -21.41
N TRP A 284 -53.03 -74.59 -21.23
CA TRP A 284 -52.02 -74.41 -20.19
C TRP A 284 -50.67 -74.05 -20.80
N LEU A 285 -50.06 -72.97 -20.32
CA LEU A 285 -48.72 -72.56 -20.69
C LEU A 285 -47.68 -73.16 -19.74
N THR A 286 -46.63 -73.73 -20.31
CA THR A 286 -45.49 -74.29 -19.58
C THR A 286 -44.29 -73.35 -19.65
N ASP A 287 -44.14 -72.64 -20.77
CA ASP A 287 -43.06 -71.68 -21.00
C ASP A 287 -43.61 -70.42 -21.67
N LEU A 288 -43.18 -69.26 -21.16
CA LEU A 288 -43.40 -67.95 -21.77
C LEU A 288 -42.10 -67.17 -21.69
N THR A 289 -41.51 -66.89 -22.84
CA THR A 289 -40.27 -66.12 -22.93
C THR A 289 -40.44 -64.94 -23.89
N LEU A 290 -40.04 -63.76 -23.44
CA LEU A 290 -40.04 -62.54 -24.25
C LEU A 290 -38.60 -62.08 -24.44
N GLN A 291 -38.09 -62.20 -25.66
CA GLN A 291 -36.74 -61.78 -26.02
C GLN A 291 -36.80 -60.86 -27.23
N GLN A 292 -36.29 -59.63 -27.09
CA GLN A 292 -36.17 -58.70 -28.21
C GLN A 292 -37.48 -58.51 -28.99
N ARG A 293 -38.60 -58.38 -28.26
CA ARG A 293 -39.98 -58.29 -28.79
C ARG A 293 -40.53 -59.56 -29.45
N VAL A 294 -39.78 -60.66 -29.48
CA VAL A 294 -40.29 -61.97 -29.90
C VAL A 294 -40.79 -62.71 -28.67
N LEU A 295 -42.09 -63.01 -28.68
CA LEU A 295 -42.78 -63.77 -27.68
C LEU A 295 -42.82 -65.24 -28.11
N HIS A 296 -42.26 -66.11 -27.28
CA HIS A 296 -42.35 -67.56 -27.43
C HIS A 296 -43.28 -68.12 -26.36
N LEU A 297 -44.22 -68.95 -26.80
CA LEU A 297 -45.23 -69.59 -25.98
C LEU A 297 -45.15 -71.10 -26.20
N GLY A 298 -44.94 -71.86 -25.13
CA GLY A 298 -44.96 -73.32 -25.14
C GLY A 298 -46.01 -73.85 -24.17
N GLY A 299 -46.80 -74.83 -24.59
CA GLY A 299 -47.87 -75.35 -23.75
C GLY A 299 -48.63 -76.53 -24.35
N GLU A 300 -49.73 -76.87 -23.67
CA GLU A 300 -50.68 -77.91 -24.05
C GLU A 300 -52.07 -77.28 -24.22
N SER A 301 -52.79 -77.62 -25.29
CA SER A 301 -54.14 -77.12 -25.57
C SER A 301 -55.01 -78.19 -26.21
N HIS A 302 -56.31 -78.20 -25.92
CA HIS A 302 -57.28 -79.06 -26.62
C HIS A 302 -57.52 -78.65 -28.09
N ALA A 303 -57.16 -77.41 -28.47
CA ALA A 303 -57.39 -76.88 -29.81
C ALA A 303 -56.22 -76.01 -30.30
N ALA A 304 -55.00 -76.56 -30.29
CA ALA A 304 -53.77 -75.83 -30.63
C ALA A 304 -53.84 -75.09 -31.99
N ALA A 305 -54.45 -75.70 -33.01
CA ALA A 305 -54.59 -75.11 -34.35
C ALA A 305 -55.40 -73.79 -34.38
N GLN A 306 -56.27 -73.55 -33.40
CA GLN A 306 -57.09 -72.34 -33.33
C GLN A 306 -56.40 -71.18 -32.61
N LEU A 307 -55.31 -71.45 -31.87
CA LEU A 307 -54.59 -70.45 -31.07
C LEU A 307 -53.93 -69.38 -31.94
N ILE A 308 -53.41 -69.74 -33.12
CA ILE A 308 -52.83 -68.79 -34.08
C ILE A 308 -53.86 -67.73 -34.49
N GLY A 309 -55.08 -68.15 -34.82
CA GLY A 309 -56.15 -67.24 -35.24
C GLY A 309 -56.59 -66.29 -34.12
N ARG A 310 -56.57 -66.75 -32.87
CA ARG A 310 -56.92 -65.92 -31.70
C ARG A 310 -55.81 -64.93 -31.34
N LEU A 311 -54.56 -65.37 -31.37
CA LEU A 311 -53.40 -64.49 -31.16
C LEU A 311 -53.29 -63.43 -32.25
N ALA A 312 -53.63 -63.76 -33.50
CA ALA A 312 -53.64 -62.81 -34.62
C ALA A 312 -54.73 -61.73 -34.48
N ALA A 313 -55.78 -61.98 -33.70
CA ALA A 313 -56.83 -61.00 -33.43
C ALA A 313 -56.41 -59.92 -32.41
N VAL A 314 -55.33 -60.18 -31.65
CA VAL A 314 -54.80 -59.24 -30.67
C VAL A 314 -53.96 -58.18 -31.38
N SER A 315 -54.32 -56.91 -31.23
CA SER A 315 -53.66 -55.80 -31.95
C SER A 315 -52.16 -55.65 -31.63
N LEU A 316 -51.77 -56.08 -30.42
CA LEU A 316 -50.42 -56.04 -29.89
C LEU A 316 -49.52 -57.14 -30.47
N VAL A 317 -50.09 -58.23 -30.99
CA VAL A 317 -49.37 -59.40 -31.51
C VAL A 317 -49.32 -59.34 -33.04
N ALA A 318 -48.16 -59.61 -33.61
CA ALA A 318 -47.92 -59.69 -35.04
C ALA A 318 -47.36 -61.07 -35.41
N ASP A 319 -47.81 -61.58 -36.55
CA ASP A 319 -47.32 -62.80 -37.20
C ASP A 319 -47.17 -64.03 -36.29
N PRO A 320 -48.25 -64.49 -35.60
CA PRO A 320 -48.18 -65.71 -34.81
C PRO A 320 -47.99 -66.93 -35.72
N ALA A 321 -46.93 -67.69 -35.49
CA ALA A 321 -46.60 -68.89 -36.23
C ALA A 321 -46.19 -70.03 -35.29
N PHE A 322 -46.38 -71.28 -35.71
CA PHE A 322 -45.86 -72.42 -34.96
C PHE A 322 -44.34 -72.50 -35.09
N ALA A 323 -43.63 -72.42 -33.97
CA ALA A 323 -42.18 -72.59 -33.88
C ALA A 323 -41.75 -74.07 -33.95
N ALA A 324 -42.67 -75.00 -33.65
CA ALA A 324 -42.47 -76.43 -33.77
C ALA A 324 -43.74 -77.14 -34.30
N PRO A 325 -43.63 -78.32 -34.93
CA PRO A 325 -44.80 -79.09 -35.36
C PRO A 325 -45.71 -79.43 -34.17
N VAL A 326 -47.03 -79.28 -34.36
CA VAL A 326 -48.01 -79.64 -33.33
C VAL A 326 -48.06 -81.17 -33.21
N THR A 327 -47.83 -81.69 -32.01
CA THR A 327 -47.89 -83.13 -31.71
C THR A 327 -49.02 -83.42 -30.76
N SER A 328 -49.89 -84.37 -31.10
CA SER A 328 -50.97 -84.81 -30.21
C SER A 328 -50.47 -85.85 -29.21
N ASP A 329 -50.74 -85.64 -27.92
CA ASP A 329 -50.51 -86.64 -26.89
C ASP A 329 -51.79 -87.47 -26.70
N THR A 330 -51.70 -88.76 -27.04
CA THR A 330 -52.85 -89.68 -27.05
C THR A 330 -53.30 -90.09 -25.65
N ASP A 331 -52.42 -89.97 -24.65
CA ASP A 331 -52.76 -90.31 -23.26
C ASP A 331 -53.50 -89.17 -22.54
N ARG A 332 -53.26 -87.91 -22.94
CA ARG A 332 -53.82 -86.70 -22.30
C ARG A 332 -54.91 -85.98 -23.10
N HIS A 333 -55.22 -86.43 -24.32
CA HIS A 333 -56.20 -85.78 -25.21
C HIS A 333 -55.90 -84.28 -25.48
N ALA A 334 -54.63 -83.90 -25.46
CA ALA A 334 -54.17 -82.52 -25.64
C ALA A 334 -53.07 -82.45 -26.70
N ASP A 335 -53.00 -81.32 -27.40
CA ASP A 335 -51.99 -81.02 -28.41
C ASP A 335 -50.88 -80.16 -27.79
N ILE A 336 -49.63 -80.62 -27.90
CA ILE A 336 -48.45 -79.84 -27.52
C ILE A 336 -48.15 -78.84 -28.63
N PHE A 337 -48.01 -77.57 -28.27
CA PHE A 337 -47.71 -76.49 -29.21
C PHE A 337 -46.50 -75.67 -28.75
N ALA A 338 -45.80 -75.13 -29.74
CA ALA A 338 -44.85 -74.04 -29.55
C ALA A 338 -45.19 -72.96 -30.57
N ILE A 339 -45.52 -71.76 -30.12
CA ILE A 339 -45.89 -70.60 -30.95
C ILE A 339 -44.84 -69.50 -30.73
N SER A 340 -44.42 -68.87 -31.82
CA SER A 340 -43.64 -67.64 -31.81
C SER A 340 -44.45 -66.52 -32.43
N ALA A 341 -44.44 -65.34 -31.80
CA ALA A 341 -45.08 -64.14 -32.33
C ALA A 341 -44.27 -62.89 -31.99
N GLU A 342 -44.41 -61.83 -32.78
CA GLU A 342 -43.71 -60.55 -32.54
C GLU A 342 -44.64 -59.53 -31.85
N ILE A 343 -44.11 -58.76 -30.91
CA ILE A 343 -44.85 -57.74 -30.17
C ILE A 343 -44.65 -56.36 -30.79
N ARG A 344 -45.75 -55.79 -31.27
CA ARG A 344 -45.76 -54.43 -31.84
C ARG A 344 -45.42 -53.36 -30.80
N PRO A 345 -44.85 -52.21 -31.21
CA PRO A 345 -44.54 -51.06 -30.36
C PRO A 345 -45.75 -50.43 -29.68
#